data_AF-W4Q0B2-F1
#
_entry.id   AF-W4Q0B2-F1
#
_cell.length_a   1.000
_cell.length_b   1.000
_cell.length_c   1.000
_cell.angle_alpha   90.00
_cell.angle_beta   90.00
_cell.angle_gamma   90.00
#
_symmetry.space_group_name_H-M   'P 1'
#
loop_
_entity.id
_entity.type
_entity.pdbx_description
1 polymer ?
#
loop_
_entity_poly.entity_id
_entity_poly.type
_entity_poly.pdbx_seq_one_letter_code
_entity_poly.pdbx_strand_id
1 'polypeptide(L)' 'MFKALISIKTRNPIVFAFHPSAQKCSSEAARILRDAAILAGAPEHCIQWIETPSVEATKALRIMKKQHWC' A
#
# COMPACT_ATOMS: atom_id res chain seq x y z
N MET A 1 -2.89 -7.68 -4.76
CA MET A 1 -4.28 -8.02 -4.39
C MET A 1 -4.40 -8.81 -3.08
N PHE A 2 -4.05 -10.11 -3.02
CA PHE A 2 -4.24 -10.95 -1.81
C PHE A 2 -3.73 -10.32 -0.50
N LYS A 3 -2.51 -9.76 -0.53
CA LYS A 3 -1.89 -9.09 0.62
C LYS A 3 -2.70 -7.89 1.16
N ALA A 4 -3.44 -7.18 0.31
CA ALA A 4 -4.28 -6.08 0.75
C ALA A 4 -5.50 -6.58 1.52
N LEU A 5 -6.17 -7.63 1.02
CA LEU A 5 -7.36 -8.20 1.66
C LEU A 5 -7.06 -8.73 3.06
N ILE A 6 -5.99 -9.50 3.22
CA ILE A 6 -5.60 -10.03 4.54
C ILE A 6 -5.21 -8.91 5.52
N SER A 7 -4.58 -7.83 5.03
CA SER A 7 -4.18 -6.69 5.85
C SER A 7 -5.40 -5.92 6.34
N ILE A 8 -6.33 -5.59 5.45
CA ILE A 8 -7.58 -4.90 5.81
C ILE A 8 -8.44 -5.76 6.74
N LYS A 9 -8.54 -7.08 6.49
CA LYS A 9 -9.28 -7.99 7.36
C LYS A 9 -8.76 -8.00 8.81
N THR A 10 -7.46 -7.81 8.97
CA THR A 10 -6.79 -7.77 10.28
C THR A 10 -6.59 -6.36 10.81
N ARG A 11 -7.20 -5.35 10.18
CA ARG A 11 -7.09 -3.92 10.54
C ARG A 11 -5.64 -3.40 10.54
N ASN A 12 -4.82 -3.92 9.63
CA ASN A 12 -3.45 -3.45 9.42
C ASN A 12 -3.40 -2.58 8.15
N PRO A 13 -2.82 -1.37 8.21
CA PRO A 13 -2.50 -0.61 7.01
C PRO A 13 -1.34 -1.27 6.26
N ILE A 14 -1.32 -1.15 4.94
CA ILE A 14 -0.28 -1.74 4.09
C ILE A 14 0.26 -0.72 3.08
N VAL A 15 1.57 -0.75 2.88
CA VAL A 15 2.26 0.03 1.85
C VAL A 15 2.97 -0.93 0.90
N PHE A 16 2.70 -0.81 -0.40
CA PHE A 16 3.30 -1.65 -1.43
C PHE A 16 4.50 -0.99 -2.11
N ALA A 17 5.55 -1.78 -2.33
CA ALA A 17 6.60 -1.50 -3.32
C ALA A 17 6.42 -2.50 -4.47
N PHE A 18 5.91 -2.03 -5.61
CA PHE A 18 5.72 -2.90 -6.77
C PHE A 18 6.99 -2.96 -7.63
N HIS A 19 7.14 -4.07 -8.34
CA HIS A 19 8.22 -4.21 -9.31
C HIS A 19 7.98 -3.28 -10.51
N PRO A 20 9.01 -2.61 -11.07
CA PRO A 20 8.84 -1.66 -12.18
C PRO A 20 8.04 -2.21 -13.37
N SER A 21 8.29 -3.47 -13.75
CA SER A 21 7.58 -4.12 -14.87
C SER A 21 6.08 -4.34 -14.62
N ALA A 22 5.65 -4.35 -13.36
CA ALA A 22 4.27 -4.60 -12.94
C ALA A 22 3.63 -3.38 -12.25
N GLN A 23 4.29 -2.21 -12.29
CA GLN A 23 3.86 -1.02 -11.56
C GLN A 23 2.44 -0.60 -11.93
N LYS A 24 2.14 -0.51 -13.24
CA LYS A 24 0.84 -0.03 -13.74
C LYS A 24 -0.30 -0.96 -13.33
N CYS A 25 -0.19 -2.27 -13.61
CA CYS A 25 -1.27 -3.20 -13.25
C CYS A 25 -1.44 -3.33 -11.73
N SER A 26 -0.34 -3.29 -10.97
CA SER A 26 -0.39 -3.46 -9.52
C SER A 26 -0.92 -2.22 -8.80
N SER A 27 -0.54 -1.03 -9.25
CA SER A 27 -1.04 0.24 -8.70
C SER A 27 -2.53 0.43 -8.97
N GLU A 28 -3.04 0.10 -10.16
CA GLU A 28 -4.48 0.14 -10.42
C GLU A 28 -5.26 -0.85 -9.55
N ALA A 29 -4.74 -2.07 -9.35
CA ALA A 29 -5.36 -3.02 -8.44
C ALA A 29 -5.37 -2.52 -6.99
N ALA A 30 -4.30 -1.86 -6.54
CA ALA A 30 -4.24 -1.25 -5.21
C ALA A 30 -5.20 -0.07 -5.06
N ARG A 31 -5.35 0.75 -6.12
CA ARG A 31 -6.29 1.88 -6.18
C ARG A 31 -7.73 1.41 -6.04
N ILE A 32 -8.15 0.43 -6.84
CA ILE A 32 -9.51 -0.13 -6.78
C ILE A 32 -9.82 -0.68 -5.38
N LEU A 33 -8.88 -1.41 -4.78
CA LEU A 33 -9.07 -1.98 -3.45
C LEU A 33 -9.12 -0.90 -2.36
N ARG A 34 -8.27 0.13 -2.45
CA ARG A 34 -8.28 1.28 -1.54
C ARG A 34 -9.61 2.00 -1.60
N ASP A 35 -10.06 2.36 -2.80
CA ASP A 35 -11.28 3.13 -3.01
C ASP A 35 -12.51 2.33 -2.51
N ALA A 36 -12.56 1.02 -2.78
CA ALA A 36 -13.58 0.14 -2.24
C ALA A 36 -13.55 0.04 -0.70
N ALA A 37 -12.36 -0.02 -0.10
CA ALA A 37 -12.22 -0.06 1.36
C ALA A 37 -12.69 1.26 2.00
N ILE A 38 -12.35 2.41 1.40
CA ILE A 38 -12.78 3.74 1.87
C ILE A 38 -14.30 3.86 1.81
N LEU A 39 -14.92 3.44 0.69
CA LEU A 39 -16.39 3.43 0.56
C LEU A 39 -17.06 2.54 1.61
N ALA A 40 -16.39 1.49 2.08
CA ALA A 40 -16.84 0.63 3.17
C ALA A 40 -16.56 1.20 4.57
N GLY A 41 -16.02 2.41 4.69
CA GLY A 41 -15.73 3.08 5.96
C GLY A 41 -14.31 2.83 6.51
N ALA A 42 -13.40 2.27 5.71
CA ALA A 42 -12.00 2.19 6.11
C ALA A 42 -11.31 3.57 6.02
N PRO A 43 -10.25 3.81 6.81
CA PRO A 43 -9.47 5.05 6.71
C PRO A 43 -8.87 5.27 5.30
N GLU A 44 -8.76 6.53 4.89
CA GLU A 44 -8.25 6.92 3.56
C GLU A 44 -6.87 6.34 3.23
N HIS A 45 -6.02 6.21 4.24
CA HIS A 45 -4.62 5.78 4.09
C HIS A 45 -4.40 4.29 4.39
N CYS A 46 -5.44 3.46 4.34
CA CYS A 46 -5.36 2.02 4.67
C CYS A 46 -4.53 1.19 3.67
N ILE A 47 -4.49 1.60 2.40
CA ILE A 47 -3.68 0.98 1.35
C ILE A 47 -2.92 2.08 0.62
N GLN A 48 -1.59 1.97 0.61
CA GLN A 48 -0.69 2.92 -0.06
C GLN A 48 0.32 2.17 -0.92
N TRP A 49 1.00 2.86 -1.83
CA TRP A 49 2.07 2.29 -2.64
C TRP A 49 3.07 3.36 -3.09
N ILE A 50 4.27 2.94 -3.45
CA ILE A 50 5.29 3.80 -4.05
C ILE A 50 4.91 4.02 -5.52
N GLU A 51 4.70 5.27 -5.94
CA GLU A 51 4.35 5.61 -7.33
C GLU A 51 5.52 5.43 -8.29
N THR A 52 6.71 5.90 -7.89
CA THR A 52 7.93 5.81 -8.69
C THR A 52 8.86 4.76 -8.07
N PRO A 53 8.90 3.53 -8.60
CA PRO A 53 9.71 2.46 -8.02
C PRO A 53 11.20 2.75 -8.19
N SER A 54 11.94 2.77 -7.08
CA SER A 54 13.39 2.83 -7.07
C SER A 54 13.97 1.94 -5.97
N VAL A 55 15.27 1.65 -6.06
CA VAL A 55 15.99 0.86 -5.04
C VAL A 55 16.01 1.63 -3.72
N GLU A 56 16.19 2.95 -3.79
CA GLU A 56 16.21 3.88 -2.67
C GLU A 56 14.84 3.94 -2.00
N ALA A 57 13.76 4.03 -2.78
CA ALA A 57 12.39 4.07 -2.26
C ALA A 57 12.03 2.75 -1.56
N THR A 58 12.43 1.62 -2.14
CA THR A 58 12.23 0.30 -1.52
C THR A 58 13.06 0.16 -0.24
N LYS A 59 14.29 0.66 -0.23
CA LYS A 59 15.16 0.67 0.95
C LYS A 59 14.57 1.54 2.05
N ALA A 60 14.10 2.75 1.72
CA ALA A 60 13.44 3.67 2.63
C ALA A 60 12.22 3.01 3.27
N LEU A 61 11.34 2.39 2.48
CA LEU A 61 10.16 1.68 2.97
C LEU A 61 10.50 0.60 4.00
N ARG A 62 11.60 -0.13 3.80
CA ARG A 62 12.03 -1.22 4.70
C ARG A 62 12.64 -0.71 6.01
N ILE A 63 13.32 0.43 6.00
CA ILE A 63 14.06 0.96 7.17
C ILE A 63 13.32 2.06 7.91
N MET A 64 12.20 2.55 7.37
CA MET A 64 11.33 3.52 8.04
C MET A 64 10.92 2.96 9.42
N LYS A 65 11.50 3.52 10.48
CA LYS A 65 10.98 3.34 11.84
C LYS A 65 9.73 4.21 11.96
N LYS A 66 8.63 3.66 12.45
CA LYS A 66 7.41 4.42 12.80
C LYS A 66 7.79 5.57 13.74
N GLN A 67 8.06 6.76 13.20
CA GLN A 67 8.46 7.90 14.03
C GLN A 67 7.27 8.74 14.49
N HIS A 68 6.11 8.66 13.83
CA HIS A 68 4.92 9.42 14.22
C HIS A 68 3.60 8.72 13.86
N TRP A 69 3.37 7.50 14.38
CA TRP A 69 2.08 6.81 14.23
C TRP A 69 1.45 6.47 15.60
N CYS A 70 1.49 7.44 16.53
CA CYS A 70 0.58 7.56 17.67
C CYS A 70 -0.31 8.77 17.42
#